data_AF-A0A2W7RDG7-F1
#
_entry.id   AF-A0A2W7RDG7-F1
#
_cell.length_a   1.000
_cell.length_b   1.000
_cell.length_c   1.000
_cell.angle_alpha   90.00
_cell.angle_beta   90.00
_cell.angle_gamma   90.00
#
_symmetry.space_group_name_H-M   'P 1'
#
loop_
_entity.id
_entity.type
_entity.pdbx_description
1 polymer ?
#
loop_
_entity_poly.entity_id
_entity_poly.type
_entity_poly.pdbx_seq_one_letter_code
_entity_poly.pdbx_strand_id
1 'polypeptide(L)'
;MRDFLISSLSSLVMLIVFLMMIDTVAGALVALNDARGPFPGLSALVILTSGFIATVVFGGAVFLQIGIYENTKRMAEALEKQAL
;
A
#
# COMPACT_ATOMS: atom_id res chain seq x y z
N MET A 1 -2.15 -17.58 17.73
CA MET A 1 -0.88 -17.31 17.00
C MET A 1 -1.13 -16.83 15.57
N ARG A 2 -1.99 -17.49 14.79
CA ARG A 2 -2.35 -17.09 13.42
C ARG A 2 -2.94 -15.69 13.30
N ASP A 3 -3.93 -15.35 14.14
CA ASP A 3 -4.57 -14.03 14.07
C ASP A 3 -3.61 -12.89 14.45
N PHE A 4 -2.67 -13.16 15.36
CA PHE A 4 -1.58 -12.22 15.68
C PHE A 4 -0.67 -11.97 14.47
N LEU A 5 -0.30 -13.01 13.72
CA LEU A 5 0.54 -12.86 12.52
C LEU A 5 -0.16 -12.05 11.42
N ILE A 6 -1.45 -12.34 11.17
CA ILE A 6 -2.22 -11.63 10.14
C ILE A 6 -2.42 -10.16 10.52
N SER A 7 -2.79 -9.89 11.77
CA SER A 7 -2.95 -8.52 12.27
C SER A 7 -1.63 -7.76 12.21
N SER A 8 -0.53 -8.36 12.66
CA SER A 8 0.80 -7.74 12.63
C SER A 8 1.27 -7.49 11.19
N LEU A 9 1.01 -8.43 10.27
CA LEU A 9 1.34 -8.27 8.85
C LEU A 9 0.55 -7.13 8.23
N SER A 10 -0.76 -7.03 8.50
CA SER A 10 -1.60 -5.93 8.04
C SER A 10 -1.09 -4.58 8.55
N SER A 11 -0.76 -4.47 9.84
CA SER A 11 -0.19 -3.25 10.43
C SER A 11 1.19 -2.90 9.85
N LEU A 12 2.05 -3.89 9.63
CA LEU A 12 3.36 -3.69 9.02
C LEU A 12 3.24 -3.19 7.58
N VAL A 13 2.35 -3.79 6.79
CA VAL A 13 2.08 -3.36 5.41
C VAL A 13 1.52 -1.95 5.39
N MET A 14 0.60 -1.62 6.31
CA MET A 14 0.08 -0.25 6.45
C MET A 14 1.20 0.75 6.75
N LEU A 15 2.12 0.41 7.66
CA LEU A 15 3.29 1.24 7.95
C LEU A 15 4.17 1.43 6.71
N ILE A 16 4.44 0.38 5.94
CA ILE A 16 5.23 0.47 4.71
C ILE A 16 4.56 1.38 3.68
N VAL A 17 3.26 1.19 3.43
CA VAL A 17 2.49 2.03 2.51
C VAL A 17 2.51 3.49 2.95
N PHE A 18 2.38 3.75 4.25
CA PHE A 18 2.48 5.10 4.81
C PHE A 18 3.86 5.72 4.58
N LEU A 19 4.94 4.96 4.79
CA LEU A 19 6.30 5.41 4.51
C LEU A 19 6.55 5.65 3.01
N MET A 20 6.00 4.82 2.12
CA MET A 20 6.08 5.04 0.66
C MET A 20 5.39 6.33 0.22
N MET A 21 4.26 6.69 0.84
CA MET A 21 3.61 7.97 0.59
C MET A 21 4.48 9.15 1.04
N ILE A 22 5.10 9.05 2.22
CA ILE A 22 6.03 10.06 2.72
C ILE A 22 7.22 10.20 1.76
N ASP A 23 7.82 9.09 1.36
CA ASP A 23 8.96 9.06 0.44
C ASP A 23 8.61 9.68 -0.93
N THR A 24 7.43 9.37 -1.47
CA THR A 24 6.94 9.95 -2.71
C THR A 24 6.82 11.48 -2.63
N VAL A 25 6.24 11.99 -1.53
CA VAL A 25 6.09 13.44 -1.32
C VAL A 25 7.44 14.10 -1.09
N ALA A 26 8.31 13.49 -0.27
CA ALA A 26 9.64 14.00 0.00
C ALA A 26 10.50 14.06 -1.27
N GLY A 27 10.49 13.00 -2.08
CA GLY A 27 11.18 12.95 -3.36
C GLY A 27 10.70 14.01 -4.34
N ALA A 28 9.38 14.27 -4.39
CA ALA A 28 8.83 15.33 -5.21
C ALA A 28 9.29 16.73 -4.74
N LEU A 29 9.34 16.98 -3.43
CA LEU A 29 9.83 18.24 -2.87
C LEU A 29 11.32 18.47 -3.17
N VAL A 30 12.15 17.43 -3.06
CA VAL A 30 13.57 17.50 -3.46
C VAL A 30 13.70 17.81 -4.94
N ALA A 31 12.91 17.15 -5.79
CA ALA A 31 12.94 17.37 -7.23
C ALA A 31 12.47 18.78 -7.66
N LEU A 32 11.63 19.45 -6.86
CA LEU A 32 11.28 20.86 -7.06
C LEU A 32 12.43 21.79 -6.72
N ASN A 33 13.19 21.51 -5.65
CA ASN A 33 14.33 22.33 -5.24
C ASN A 33 15.53 22.19 -6.19
N ASP A 34 15.71 21.01 -6.77
CA ASP A 34 16.78 20.72 -7.72
C ASP A 34 16.39 20.99 -9.18
N ALA A 35 15.23 21.61 -9.42
CA ALA A 35 14.69 21.85 -10.76
C ALA A 35 15.61 22.76 -11.59
N ARG A 36 16.53 22.15 -12.34
CA ARG A 36 17.41 22.80 -13.33
C ARG A 36 17.03 22.28 -14.71
N GLY A 37 16.42 23.12 -15.54
CA GLY A 37 16.03 22.77 -16.90
C GLY A 37 14.86 23.60 -17.44
N PRO A 38 14.47 23.40 -18.72
CA PRO A 38 13.42 24.19 -19.37
C PRO A 38 12.00 23.91 -18.84
N PHE A 39 11.79 22.80 -18.15
CA PHE A 39 10.49 22.43 -17.55
C PHE A 39 10.63 22.20 -16.03
N PRO A 40 10.79 23.27 -15.24
CA PRO A 40 10.85 23.16 -13.79
C PRO A 40 9.52 22.59 -13.26
N GLY A 41 9.58 21.44 -12.60
CA GLY A 41 8.41 20.75 -12.03
C GLY A 41 7.94 19.49 -12.76
N LEU A 42 8.41 19.22 -13.99
CA LEU A 42 8.06 17.98 -14.69
C LEU A 42 8.58 16.74 -13.94
N SER A 43 9.79 16.82 -13.38
CA SER A 43 10.39 15.78 -12.54
C SER A 43 9.52 15.46 -11.31
N ALA A 44 9.07 16.47 -10.60
CA ALA A 44 8.22 16.32 -9.43
C ALA A 44 6.85 15.71 -9.80
N LEU A 45 6.26 16.12 -10.91
CA LEU A 45 4.99 15.56 -11.41
C LEU A 45 5.12 14.08 -11.76
N VAL A 46 6.22 13.70 -12.42
CA VAL A 46 6.52 12.29 -12.73
C VAL A 46 6.68 11.49 -11.45
N ILE A 47 7.46 11.98 -10.47
CA ILE A 47 7.68 11.30 -9.18
C ILE A 47 6.36 11.10 -8.43
N LEU A 48 5.53 12.14 -8.31
CA LEU A 48 4.24 12.05 -7.63
C LEU A 48 3.34 11.01 -8.30
N THR A 49 3.29 11.03 -9.63
CA THR A 49 2.42 10.14 -10.40
C THR A 49 2.91 8.69 -10.31
N SER A 50 4.20 8.44 -10.55
CA SER A 50 4.77 7.09 -10.48
C SER A 50 4.78 6.54 -9.05
N GLY A 51 5.12 7.35 -8.06
CA GLY A 51 5.15 6.97 -6.65
C GLY A 51 3.75 6.65 -6.10
N PHE A 52 2.75 7.44 -6.48
CA PHE A 52 1.36 7.14 -6.15
C PHE A 52 0.90 5.82 -6.77
N ILE A 53 1.14 5.63 -8.08
CA ILE A 53 0.80 4.37 -8.77
C ILE A 53 1.50 3.18 -8.09
N ALA A 54 2.80 3.29 -7.82
CA ALA A 54 3.57 2.23 -7.18
C ALA A 54 3.01 1.89 -5.79
N THR A 55 2.64 2.90 -5.00
CA THR A 55 2.07 2.74 -3.68
C THR A 55 0.70 2.06 -3.73
N VAL A 56 -0.17 2.49 -4.64
CA VAL A 56 -1.51 1.89 -4.83
C VAL A 56 -1.41 0.45 -5.31
N VAL A 57 -0.55 0.17 -6.29
CA VAL A 57 -0.39 -1.18 -6.82
C VAL A 57 0.20 -2.11 -5.77
N PHE A 58 1.27 -1.69 -5.07
CA PHE A 58 1.89 -2.49 -4.03
C PHE A 58 0.95 -2.72 -2.84
N GLY A 59 0.45 -1.63 -2.24
CA GLY A 59 -0.46 -1.71 -1.09
C GLY A 59 -1.73 -2.47 -1.43
N GLY A 60 -2.34 -2.15 -2.58
CA GLY A 60 -3.55 -2.81 -3.07
C GLY A 60 -3.35 -4.31 -3.29
N ALA A 61 -2.24 -4.72 -3.92
CA ALA A 61 -1.95 -6.14 -4.12
C ALA A 61 -1.80 -6.89 -2.80
N VAL A 62 -1.07 -6.33 -1.82
CA VAL A 62 -0.84 -6.99 -0.53
C VAL A 62 -2.11 -7.04 0.31
N PHE A 63 -2.86 -5.93 0.42
CA PHE A 63 -4.12 -5.91 1.16
C PHE A 63 -5.19 -6.80 0.52
N LEU A 64 -5.20 -6.93 -0.81
CA LEU A 64 -6.10 -7.85 -1.50
C LEU A 64 -5.85 -9.31 -1.10
N GLN A 65 -4.58 -9.73 -0.96
CA GLN A 65 -4.26 -11.09 -0.49
C GLN A 65 -4.72 -11.34 0.95
N ILE A 66 -4.50 -10.36 1.84
CA ILE A 66 -4.98 -10.44 3.23
C ILE A 66 -6.51 -10.52 3.26
N GLY A 67 -7.19 -9.71 2.45
CA GLY A 67 -8.66 -9.71 2.35
C GLY A 67 -9.23 -11.01 1.79
N ILE A 68 -8.59 -11.62 0.77
CA ILE A 68 -8.99 -12.93 0.26
C ILE A 68 -8.93 -13.97 1.39
N TYR A 69 -7.82 -14.00 2.13
CA TYR A 69 -7.67 -14.93 3.25
C TYR A 69 -8.80 -14.77 4.29
N GLU A 70 -9.10 -13.55 4.70
CA GLU A 70 -10.16 -13.28 5.67
C GLU A 70 -11.56 -13.65 5.14
N ASN A 71 -11.82 -13.43 3.85
CA ASN A 71 -13.07 -13.83 3.20
C ASN A 71 -13.24 -15.35 3.19
N THR A 72 -12.20 -16.09 2.81
CA THR A 72 -12.23 -17.56 2.80
C THR A 72 -12.43 -18.11 4.21
N LYS A 73 -11.76 -17.54 5.23
CA LYS A 73 -11.95 -17.93 6.63
C LYS A 73 -13.41 -17.72 7.09
N ARG A 74 -13.98 -16.54 6.82
CA ARG A 74 -15.38 -16.24 7.18
C ARG A 74 -16.38 -17.17 6.49
N MET A 75 -16.11 -17.53 5.23
CA MET A 75 -16.94 -18.46 4.49
C MET A 75 -16.90 -19.87 5.08
N ALA A 76 -15.71 -20.36 5.46
CA ALA A 76 -15.56 -21.66 6.12
C ALA A 76 -16.31 -21.69 7.47
N GLU A 77 -16.15 -20.66 8.30
CA GLU A 77 -16.85 -20.54 9.59
C GLU A 77 -18.37 -20.47 9.42
N ALA A 78 -18.87 -19.80 8.38
CA ALA A 78 -20.30 -19.75 8.09
C ALA A 78 -20.84 -21.12 7.64
N LEU A 79 -20.07 -21.87 6.87
CA LEU A 79 -20.45 -23.21 6.42
C LEU A 79 -20.49 -24.20 7.58
N GLU A 80 -19.50 -24.17 8.48
CA GLU A 80 -19.48 -25.00 9.69
C GLU A 80 -20.69 -24.71 10.59
N LYS A 81 -21.09 -23.45 10.72
CA LYS A 81 -22.29 -23.04 11.47
C LYS A 81 -23.61 -23.44 10.84
N GLN A 82 -23.64 -23.72 9.53
CA GLN A 82 -24.85 -24.21 8.84
C GLN A 82 -24.95 -25.74 8.86
N ALA A 83 -23.81 -26.43 9.03
CA ALA A 83 -23.74 -27.88 9.10
C ALA A 83 -24.01 -28.46 10.50
N LEU A 84 -24.04 -27.61 11.52
CA LEU A 84 -24.43 -27.90 12.92
C LEU A 84 -25.81 -27.30 13.21
#